data_AF-A0A4R4W8R5-F1
#
_entry.id   AF-A0A4R4W8R5-F1
#
_cell.length_a   1.000
_cell.length_b   1.000
_cell.length_c   1.000
_cell.angle_alpha   90.00
_cell.angle_beta   90.00
_cell.angle_gamma   90.00
#
_symmetry.space_group_name_H-M   'P 1'
#
loop_
_entity.id
_entity.type
_entity.pdbx_description
1 polymer ?
#
loop_
_entity_poly.entity_id
_entity_poly.type
_entity_poly.pdbx_seq_one_letter_code
_entity_poly.pdbx_strand_id
1 'polypeptide(L)'
;MVLAVAAYLGIPKALARLEPSAARQRNNHLTADLPLAVDLLAACLRAGRLPQQALTTVATAIPGPLADLFTEVAHHLALGADPADAWSHLRTEPACVPFARAIDRSLRSGAPLSKTLEHLADDTRQAHHHAADQQARAIESRTALPLGLCFLPAFVLLSIVPTIADVLIPYLSH
;
A
#
# COMPACT_ATOMS: atom_id res chain seq x y z
N MET A 1 -4.29 -41.54 2.43
CA MET A 1 -3.32 -41.20 1.37
C MET A 1 -3.74 -39.94 0.57
N VAL A 2 -5.01 -39.80 0.17
CA VAL A 2 -5.51 -38.63 -0.60
C VAL A 2 -5.33 -37.30 0.13
N LEU A 3 -5.58 -37.23 1.44
CA LEU A 3 -5.38 -36.02 2.26
C LEU A 3 -3.90 -35.58 2.33
N ALA A 4 -2.96 -36.53 2.36
CA ALA A 4 -1.53 -36.24 2.40
C ALA A 4 -1.03 -35.68 1.06
N VAL A 5 -1.53 -36.21 -0.06
CA VAL A 5 -1.21 -35.72 -1.41
C VAL A 5 -1.82 -34.34 -1.67
N ALA A 6 -3.05 -34.09 -1.19
CA ALA A 6 -3.70 -32.79 -1.27
C ALA A 6 -2.97 -31.72 -0.42
N ALA A 7 -2.52 -32.08 0.79
CA ALA A 7 -1.69 -31.20 1.61
C ALA A 7 -0.33 -30.92 0.95
N TYR A 8 0.35 -31.96 0.46
CA TYR A 8 1.67 -31.84 -0.16
C TYR A 8 1.67 -30.99 -1.44
N LEU A 9 0.59 -31.07 -2.24
CA LEU A 9 0.44 -30.25 -3.46
C LEU A 9 -0.17 -28.86 -3.19
N GLY A 10 -0.95 -28.70 -2.12
CA GLY A 10 -1.65 -27.47 -1.77
C GLY A 10 -0.75 -26.44 -1.07
N ILE A 11 0.14 -26.89 -0.19
CA ILE A 11 1.04 -26.04 0.61
C ILE A 11 1.96 -25.16 -0.26
N PRO A 12 2.68 -25.67 -1.29
CA PRO A 12 3.56 -24.82 -2.11
C PRO A 12 2.79 -23.83 -2.98
N LYS A 13 1.60 -24.20 -3.49
CA LYS A 13 0.75 -23.29 -4.29
C LYS A 13 0.04 -22.24 -3.43
N ALA A 14 -0.28 -22.58 -2.18
CA ALA A 14 -0.78 -21.63 -1.21
C ALA A 14 0.34 -20.65 -0.81
N LEU A 15 1.55 -21.13 -0.48
CA LEU A 15 2.69 -20.27 -0.15
C LEU A 15 3.07 -19.33 -1.31
N ALA A 16 3.13 -19.84 -2.54
CA ALA A 16 3.34 -19.03 -3.74
C ALA A 16 2.16 -18.11 -4.09
N ARG A 17 1.00 -18.24 -3.43
CA ARG A 17 -0.13 -17.29 -3.49
C ARG A 17 -0.11 -16.27 -2.35
N LEU A 18 0.46 -16.63 -1.20
CA LEU A 18 0.70 -15.71 -0.08
C LEU A 18 1.85 -14.74 -0.37
N GLU A 19 2.91 -15.16 -1.06
CA GLU A 19 4.01 -14.28 -1.51
C GLU A 19 3.53 -13.12 -2.41
N PRO A 20 2.63 -13.36 -3.39
CA PRO A 20 1.91 -12.30 -4.11
C PRO A 20 1.16 -11.35 -3.19
N SER A 21 0.63 -11.82 -2.06
CA SER A 21 -0.09 -10.98 -1.11
C SER A 21 0.85 -10.07 -0.33
N ALA A 22 2.02 -10.56 0.10
CA ALA A 22 3.02 -9.75 0.78
C ALA A 22 3.64 -8.70 -0.16
N ALA A 23 3.97 -9.07 -1.39
CA ALA A 23 4.44 -8.15 -2.43
C ALA A 23 3.36 -7.12 -2.81
N ARG A 24 2.10 -7.54 -2.93
CA ARG A 24 0.96 -6.62 -3.14
C ARG A 24 0.74 -5.68 -1.97
N GLN A 25 0.93 -6.15 -0.74
CA GLN A 25 0.76 -5.32 0.44
C GLN A 25 1.88 -4.27 0.54
N ARG A 26 3.13 -4.65 0.23
CA ARG A 26 4.25 -3.71 0.09
C ARG A 26 3.99 -2.68 -1.01
N ASN A 27 3.51 -3.11 -2.18
CA ASN A 27 3.16 -2.22 -3.28
C ASN A 27 1.99 -1.28 -2.93
N ASN A 28 1.00 -1.75 -2.17
CA ASN A 28 -0.10 -0.92 -1.68
C ASN A 28 0.38 0.13 -0.69
N HIS A 29 1.29 -0.20 0.23
CA HIS A 29 1.90 0.78 1.14
C HIS A 29 2.69 1.83 0.36
N LEU A 30 3.55 1.40 -0.57
CA LEU A 30 4.28 2.32 -1.47
C LEU A 30 3.35 3.27 -2.22
N THR A 31 2.26 2.74 -2.79
CA THR A 31 1.29 3.55 -3.56
C THR A 31 0.52 4.53 -2.66
N ALA A 32 0.21 4.15 -1.42
CA ALA A 32 -0.51 5.01 -0.48
C ALA A 32 0.37 6.14 0.10
N ASP A 33 1.64 5.84 0.36
CA ASP A 33 2.58 6.76 1.03
C ASP A 33 3.27 7.71 0.05
N LEU A 34 3.47 7.29 -1.20
CA LEU A 34 4.14 8.06 -2.25
C LEU A 34 3.59 9.50 -2.40
N PRO A 35 2.27 9.75 -2.49
CA PRO A 35 1.70 11.10 -2.58
C PRO A 35 2.14 12.04 -1.46
N LEU A 36 2.01 11.58 -0.21
CA LEU A 36 2.39 12.35 0.96
C LEU A 36 3.90 12.62 0.93
N ALA A 37 4.69 11.62 0.49
CA ALA A 37 6.12 11.76 0.36
C ALA A 37 6.53 12.79 -0.72
N VAL A 38 5.82 12.84 -1.86
CA VAL A 38 6.02 13.86 -2.90
C VAL A 38 5.67 15.25 -2.37
N ASP A 39 4.54 15.40 -1.67
CA ASP A 39 4.11 16.67 -1.06
C ASP A 39 5.17 17.20 -0.07
N LEU A 40 5.66 16.33 0.82
CA LEU A 40 6.70 16.69 1.79
C LEU A 40 8.03 17.03 1.11
N LEU A 41 8.40 16.29 0.06
CA LEU A 41 9.63 16.56 -0.70
C LEU A 41 9.56 17.91 -1.42
N ALA A 42 8.43 18.21 -2.07
CA ALA A 42 8.16 19.50 -2.70
C ALA A 42 8.21 20.65 -1.66
N ALA A 43 7.60 20.47 -0.48
CA ALA A 43 7.65 21.44 0.60
C ALA A 43 9.08 21.69 1.10
N CYS A 44 9.89 20.64 1.26
CA CYS A 44 11.29 20.76 1.66
C CYS A 44 12.13 21.52 0.63
N LEU A 45 11.94 21.25 -0.66
CA LEU A 45 12.66 21.94 -1.74
C LEU A 45 12.21 23.40 -1.89
N ARG A 46 10.92 23.69 -1.71
CA ARG A 46 10.40 25.07 -1.64
C ARG A 46 11.02 25.86 -0.50
N ALA A 47 11.29 25.22 0.63
CA ALA A 47 12.01 25.79 1.75
C ALA A 47 13.51 26.00 1.49
N GLY A 48 14.00 25.71 0.28
CA GLY A 48 15.39 25.88 -0.13
C GLY A 48 16.33 24.78 0.33
N ARG A 49 15.82 23.65 0.82
CA ARG A 49 16.67 22.51 1.19
C ARG A 49 17.27 21.85 -0.05
N LEU A 50 18.47 21.29 0.12
CA LEU A 50 19.10 20.47 -0.90
C LEU A 50 18.33 19.15 -1.10
N PRO A 51 18.28 18.58 -2.31
CA PRO A 51 17.54 17.34 -2.60
C PRO A 51 17.89 16.17 -1.67
N GLN A 52 19.17 16.01 -1.33
CA GLN A 52 19.64 14.96 -0.42
C GLN A 52 19.09 15.14 1.00
N GLN A 53 19.04 16.39 1.49
CA GLN A 53 18.49 16.73 2.79
C GLN A 53 16.96 16.61 2.82
N ALA A 54 16.31 16.96 1.72
CA ALA A 54 14.87 16.79 1.58
C ALA A 54 14.47 15.32 1.60
N LEU A 55 15.17 14.46 0.83
CA LEU A 55 14.94 13.02 0.80
C LEU A 55 15.13 12.35 2.17
N THR A 56 16.22 12.67 2.87
CA THR A 56 16.47 12.14 4.23
C THR A 56 15.42 12.61 5.22
N THR A 57 14.98 13.87 5.14
CA THR A 57 13.90 14.39 5.99
C THR A 57 12.58 13.63 5.74
N VAL A 58 12.22 13.42 4.48
CA VAL A 58 11.00 12.68 4.11
C VAL A 58 11.10 11.21 4.54
N ALA A 59 12.26 10.56 4.37
CA ALA A 59 12.48 9.19 4.81
C ALA A 59 12.31 9.02 6.33
N THR A 60 12.69 10.02 7.14
CA THR A 60 12.44 9.99 8.59
C THR A 60 10.98 10.24 8.97
N ALA A 61 10.25 11.00 8.15
CA ALA A 61 8.85 11.35 8.41
C ALA A 61 7.87 10.22 8.02
N ILE A 62 8.20 9.43 7.00
CA ILE A 62 7.37 8.34 6.48
C ILE A 62 8.18 7.04 6.53
N PRO A 63 8.23 6.36 7.70
CA PRO A 63 8.98 5.12 7.84
C PRO A 63 8.34 4.00 7.02
N GLY A 64 9.15 3.20 6.33
CA GLY A 64 8.66 2.08 5.54
C GLY A 64 9.50 1.82 4.29
N PRO A 65 8.97 1.05 3.33
CA PRO A 65 9.68 0.70 2.09
C PRO A 65 10.19 1.92 1.32
N LEU A 66 9.43 3.01 1.37
CA LEU A 66 9.74 4.25 0.67
C LEU A 66 10.92 4.99 1.31
N ALA A 67 11.06 4.92 2.64
CA ALA A 67 12.17 5.51 3.37
C ALA A 67 13.51 4.88 2.96
N ASP A 68 13.54 3.55 2.81
CA ASP A 68 14.74 2.82 2.37
C ASP A 68 15.19 3.33 0.99
N LEU A 69 14.25 3.41 0.04
CA LEU A 69 14.52 3.88 -1.32
C LEU A 69 15.00 5.33 -1.34
N PHE A 70 14.35 6.23 -0.58
CA PHE A 70 14.71 7.64 -0.54
C PHE A 70 16.06 7.87 0.14
N THR A 71 16.39 7.07 1.15
CA THR A 71 17.70 7.09 1.80
C THR A 71 18.79 6.68 0.81
N GLU A 72 18.54 5.64 0.01
CA GLU A 72 19.49 5.16 -1.01
C GLU A 72 19.75 6.22 -2.10
N VAL A 73 18.69 6.86 -2.59
CA VAL A 73 18.79 7.96 -3.57
C VAL A 73 19.54 9.15 -2.95
N ALA A 74 19.24 9.50 -1.69
CA ALA A 74 19.94 10.58 -1.00
C ALA A 74 21.43 10.30 -0.84
N HIS A 75 21.79 9.04 -0.55
CA HIS A 75 23.18 8.60 -0.43
C HIS A 75 23.92 8.73 -1.76
N HIS A 76 23.36 8.22 -2.86
CA HIS A 76 23.93 8.35 -4.20
C HIS A 76 24.15 9.81 -4.61
N LEU A 77 23.16 10.66 -4.37
CA LEU A 77 23.26 12.10 -4.64
C LEU A 77 24.28 12.80 -3.73
N ALA A 78 24.52 12.31 -2.51
CA ALA A 78 25.54 12.85 -1.60
C ALA A 78 26.95 12.43 -2.02
N LEU A 79 27.10 11.27 -2.66
CA LEU A 79 28.34 10.80 -3.28
C LEU A 79 28.65 11.50 -4.61
N GLY A 80 27.77 12.38 -5.09
CA GLY A 80 27.95 13.11 -6.35
C GLY A 80 27.62 12.27 -7.59
N ALA A 81 26.86 11.19 -7.45
CA ALA A 81 26.33 10.47 -8.61
C ALA A 81 25.48 11.39 -9.49
N ASP A 82 25.41 11.07 -10.79
CA ASP A 82 24.48 11.75 -11.70
C ASP A 82 23.05 11.61 -11.12
N PRO A 83 22.32 12.72 -10.94
CA PRO A 83 20.93 12.65 -10.53
C PRO A 83 20.10 11.66 -11.35
N ALA A 84 20.26 11.60 -12.67
CA ALA A 84 19.49 10.68 -13.50
C ALA A 84 19.70 9.21 -13.09
N ASP A 85 20.94 8.84 -12.75
CA ASP A 85 21.29 7.51 -12.28
C ASP A 85 20.79 7.26 -10.85
N ALA A 86 20.94 8.24 -9.95
CA ALA A 86 20.49 8.12 -8.57
C ALA A 86 18.97 7.89 -8.49
N TRP A 87 18.17 8.61 -9.26
CA TRP A 87 16.71 8.45 -9.28
C TRP A 87 16.25 7.19 -10.05
N SER A 88 17.14 6.56 -10.82
CA SER A 88 16.82 5.34 -11.58
C SER A 88 16.48 4.15 -10.67
N HIS A 89 17.05 4.11 -9.45
CA HIS A 89 16.80 3.07 -8.46
C HIS A 89 15.31 2.95 -8.08
N LEU A 90 14.57 4.06 -8.09
CA LEU A 90 13.13 4.06 -7.84
C LEU A 90 12.31 3.32 -8.90
N ARG A 91 12.87 3.09 -10.11
CA ARG A 91 12.20 2.32 -11.16
C ARG A 91 12.13 0.83 -10.87
N THR A 92 12.91 0.36 -9.92
CA THR A 92 12.87 -1.03 -9.44
C THR A 92 11.50 -1.37 -8.84
N GLU A 93 10.85 -0.37 -8.24
CA GLU A 93 9.52 -0.52 -7.64
C GLU A 93 8.41 -0.05 -8.59
N PRO A 94 7.45 -0.92 -8.98
CA PRO A 94 6.40 -0.58 -9.93
C PRO A 94 5.58 0.65 -9.54
N ALA A 95 5.28 0.82 -8.24
CA ALA A 95 4.54 1.98 -7.71
C ALA A 95 5.28 3.31 -7.92
N CYS A 96 6.61 3.30 -7.93
CA CYS A 96 7.43 4.51 -8.05
C CYS A 96 7.83 4.83 -9.50
N VAL A 97 7.54 3.95 -10.47
CA VAL A 97 7.89 4.17 -11.89
C VAL A 97 7.33 5.47 -12.48
N PRO A 98 6.06 5.85 -12.27
CA PRO A 98 5.53 7.11 -12.80
C PRO A 98 6.26 8.33 -12.24
N PHE A 99 6.55 8.30 -10.93
CA PHE A 99 7.30 9.33 -10.23
C PHE A 99 8.74 9.46 -10.73
N ALA A 100 9.45 8.34 -10.82
CA ALA A 100 10.82 8.29 -11.34
C ALA A 100 10.91 8.82 -12.79
N ARG A 101 9.94 8.47 -13.65
CA ARG A 101 9.88 8.99 -15.03
C ARG A 101 9.64 10.49 -15.09
N ALA A 102 8.82 11.04 -14.21
CA ALA A 102 8.55 12.48 -14.15
C ALA A 102 9.81 13.26 -13.74
N ILE A 103 10.53 12.77 -12.74
CA ILE A 103 11.82 13.34 -12.31
C ILE A 103 12.86 13.25 -13.44
N ASP A 104 13.00 12.08 -14.05
CA ASP A 104 13.98 11.85 -15.11
C ASP A 104 13.73 12.74 -16.35
N ARG A 105 12.45 12.98 -16.70
CA ARG A 105 12.08 13.95 -17.74
C ARG A 105 12.50 15.37 -17.39
N SER A 106 12.32 15.78 -16.13
CA SER A 106 12.69 17.11 -15.64
C SER A 106 14.19 17.34 -15.64
N LEU A 107 14.95 16.36 -15.14
CA LEU A 107 16.40 16.39 -15.14
C LEU A 107 16.94 16.54 -16.56
N ARG A 108 16.36 15.81 -17.52
CA ARG A 108 16.72 15.95 -18.95
C ARG A 108 16.32 17.27 -19.58
N SER A 109 15.22 17.89 -19.15
CA SER A 109 14.81 19.21 -19.65
C SER A 109 15.54 20.37 -18.96
N GLY A 110 16.43 20.09 -17.99
CA GLY A 110 17.12 21.10 -17.19
C GLY A 110 16.18 21.92 -16.30
N ALA A 111 14.96 21.43 -16.05
CA ALA A 111 14.01 22.14 -15.22
C ALA A 111 14.43 22.05 -13.75
N PRO A 112 14.20 23.09 -12.93
CA PRO A 112 14.46 23.02 -11.50
C PRO A 112 13.71 21.84 -10.87
N LEU A 113 14.43 20.92 -10.23
CA LEU A 113 13.85 19.72 -9.60
C LEU A 113 12.72 20.05 -8.62
N SER A 114 12.84 21.19 -7.92
CA SER A 114 11.79 21.75 -7.06
C SER A 114 10.49 21.93 -7.83
N LYS A 115 10.50 22.64 -8.97
CA LYS A 115 9.31 22.91 -9.79
C LYS A 115 8.65 21.64 -10.33
N THR A 116 9.41 20.60 -10.61
CA THR A 116 8.85 19.31 -11.05
C THR A 116 8.18 18.56 -9.91
N LEU A 117 8.78 18.56 -8.73
CA LEU A 117 8.18 17.93 -7.56
C LEU A 117 6.93 18.67 -7.11
N GLU A 118 6.87 20.00 -7.28
CA GLU A 118 5.65 20.78 -7.10
C GLU A 118 4.51 20.35 -8.03
N HIS A 119 4.76 20.25 -9.34
CA HIS A 119 3.73 19.78 -10.28
C HIS A 119 3.29 18.35 -9.98
N LEU A 120 4.25 17.49 -9.60
CA LEU A 120 3.95 16.10 -9.29
C LEU A 120 3.16 15.96 -7.97
N ALA A 121 3.42 16.82 -6.98
CA ALA A 121 2.61 16.95 -5.77
C ALA A 121 1.17 17.36 -6.12
N ASP A 122 1.00 18.38 -6.96
CA ASP A 122 -0.31 18.85 -7.39
C ASP A 122 -1.07 17.77 -8.19
N ASP A 123 -0.40 17.09 -9.13
CA ASP A 123 -0.97 15.98 -9.90
C ASP A 123 -1.40 14.82 -8.98
N THR A 124 -0.54 14.45 -8.02
CA THR A 124 -0.83 13.35 -7.10
C THR A 124 -1.94 13.73 -6.11
N ARG A 125 -2.00 14.99 -5.65
CA ARG A 125 -3.09 15.50 -4.82
C ARG A 125 -4.43 15.47 -5.56
N GLN A 126 -4.46 15.88 -6.83
CA GLN A 126 -5.67 15.78 -7.65
C GLN A 126 -6.11 14.32 -7.82
N ALA A 127 -5.17 13.41 -8.11
CA ALA A 127 -5.46 11.97 -8.17
C ALA A 127 -5.97 11.41 -6.84
N HIS A 128 -5.43 11.88 -5.71
CA HIS A 128 -5.86 11.49 -4.36
C HIS A 128 -7.21 12.06 -3.96
N HIS A 129 -7.57 13.28 -4.34
CA HIS A 129 -8.92 13.79 -4.12
C HIS A 129 -9.95 12.90 -4.82
N HIS A 130 -9.66 12.43 -6.03
CA HIS A 130 -10.52 11.48 -6.74
C HIS A 130 -10.51 10.07 -6.14
N ALA A 131 -9.40 9.63 -5.53
CA ALA A 131 -9.30 8.33 -4.86
C ALA A 131 -9.86 8.31 -3.43
N ALA A 132 -9.82 9.44 -2.71
CA ALA A 132 -10.38 9.59 -1.36
C ALA A 132 -11.92 9.49 -1.37
N ASP A 133 -12.56 10.01 -2.42
CA ASP A 133 -14.00 9.82 -2.66
C ASP A 133 -14.37 8.34 -2.89
N GLN A 134 -13.42 7.53 -3.39
CA GLN A 134 -13.60 6.08 -3.58
C GLN A 134 -13.20 5.28 -2.32
N GLN A 135 -12.23 5.74 -1.53
CA GLN A 135 -11.78 5.08 -0.30
C GLN A 135 -12.67 5.37 0.91
N ALA A 136 -13.41 6.49 0.92
CA ALA A 136 -14.48 6.72 1.90
C ALA A 136 -15.56 5.63 1.83
N ARG A 137 -15.74 4.97 0.67
CA ARG A 137 -16.62 3.79 0.49
C ARG A 137 -15.94 2.46 0.79
N ALA A 138 -14.62 2.42 0.97
CA ALA A 138 -13.84 1.19 1.16
C ALA A 138 -13.45 0.92 2.62
N ILE A 139 -13.46 1.92 3.50
CA ILE A 139 -13.20 1.74 4.94
C ILE A 139 -14.42 1.11 5.64
N GLU A 140 -15.62 1.38 5.15
CA GLU A 140 -16.88 0.83 5.70
C GLU A 140 -16.98 -0.70 5.53
N SER A 141 -16.39 -1.25 4.46
CA SER A 141 -16.58 -2.67 4.10
C SER A 141 -15.62 -3.63 4.78
N ARG A 142 -14.44 -3.18 5.25
CA ARG A 142 -13.47 -4.04 5.96
C ARG A 142 -13.82 -4.30 7.42
N THR A 143 -14.73 -3.52 8.00
CA THR A 143 -15.23 -3.72 9.38
C THR A 143 -16.59 -4.40 9.40
N ALA A 144 -17.43 -4.19 8.37
CA ALA A 144 -18.71 -4.89 8.24
C ALA A 144 -18.55 -6.38 7.89
N LEU A 145 -17.51 -6.74 7.12
CA LEU A 145 -17.25 -8.14 6.75
C LEU A 145 -16.94 -9.06 7.95
N PRO A 146 -16.04 -8.71 8.90
CA PRO A 146 -15.81 -9.53 10.08
C PRO A 146 -17.00 -9.54 11.04
N LEU A 147 -17.77 -8.44 11.15
CA LEU A 147 -18.98 -8.41 11.98
C LEU A 147 -20.09 -9.32 11.42
N GLY A 148 -20.30 -9.34 10.10
CA GLY A 148 -21.28 -10.22 9.44
C GLY A 148 -20.91 -11.71 9.59
N LEU A 149 -19.63 -12.06 9.44
CA LEU A 149 -19.12 -13.42 9.62
C LEU A 149 -19.16 -13.90 11.08
N CYS A 150 -19.12 -13.00 12.06
CA CYS A 150 -19.25 -13.33 13.47
C CYS A 150 -20.72 -13.46 13.93
N PHE A 151 -21.65 -12.73 13.30
CA PHE A 151 -23.09 -12.85 13.59
C PHE A 151 -23.76 -14.06 12.95
N LEU A 152 -23.26 -14.50 11.79
CA LEU A 152 -23.80 -15.65 11.06
C LEU A 152 -23.82 -16.95 11.90
N PRO A 153 -22.76 -17.34 12.64
CA PRO A 153 -22.81 -18.52 13.50
C PRO A 153 -23.77 -18.34 14.69
N ALA A 154 -23.89 -17.14 15.26
CA ALA A 154 -24.79 -16.87 16.38
C ALA A 154 -26.27 -16.93 15.97
N PHE A 155 -26.62 -16.44 14.78
CA PHE A 155 -27.99 -16.49 14.26
C PHE A 155 -28.42 -17.93 13.89
N VAL A 156 -27.50 -18.73 13.34
CA VAL A 156 -27.73 -20.15 13.07
C VAL A 156 -27.98 -20.93 14.36
N LEU A 157 -27.20 -20.66 15.42
CA LEU A 157 -27.41 -21.25 16.75
C LEU A 157 -28.76 -20.84 17.36
N LEU A 158 -29.13 -19.55 17.25
CA LEU A 158 -30.39 -19.04 17.80
C LEU A 158 -31.64 -19.48 17.03
N SER A 159 -31.52 -19.79 15.73
CA SER A 159 -32.67 -20.18 14.90
C SER A 159 -32.88 -21.69 14.81
N ILE A 160 -31.83 -22.52 14.93
CA ILE A 160 -31.96 -23.98 14.83
C ILE A 160 -32.34 -24.61 16.18
N VAL A 161 -31.84 -24.08 17.29
CA VAL A 161 -32.12 -24.60 18.64
C VAL A 161 -33.62 -24.60 18.99
N PRO A 162 -34.40 -23.52 18.74
CA PRO A 162 -35.84 -23.50 19.03
C PRO A 162 -36.60 -24.51 18.18
N THR A 163 -36.27 -24.65 16.90
CA THR A 163 -36.97 -25.55 15.97
C THR A 163 -36.75 -27.02 16.34
N ILE A 164 -35.56 -27.38 16.82
CA ILE A 164 -35.29 -28.73 17.32
C ILE A 164 -35.98 -28.95 18.67
N ALA A 165 -35.97 -27.96 19.57
CA ALA A 165 -36.67 -28.05 20.84
C ALA A 165 -38.18 -28.24 20.65
N ASP A 166 -38.80 -27.48 19.75
CA ASP A 166 -40.24 -27.54 19.46
C ASP A 166 -40.67 -28.87 18.83
N VAL A 167 -39.79 -29.49 18.04
CA VAL A 167 -40.01 -30.83 17.45
C VAL A 167 -39.71 -31.97 18.44
N LEU A 168 -38.79 -31.78 19.39
CA LEU A 168 -38.35 -32.82 20.33
C LEU A 168 -39.21 -32.90 21.60
N ILE A 169 -39.72 -31.77 22.09
CA ILE A 169 -40.61 -31.68 23.27
C ILE A 169 -41.84 -32.61 23.17
N PRO A 170 -42.56 -32.71 22.03
CA PRO A 170 -43.72 -33.61 21.92
C PRO A 170 -43.38 -35.11 21.87
N TYR A 171 -42.11 -35.50 21.69
CA TYR A 171 -41.67 -36.91 21.74
C TYR A 171 -41.28 -37.40 23.15
N LEU A 172 -41.06 -36.48 24.10
CA LEU A 172 -40.73 -36.79 25.50
C LEU A 172 -41.95 -36.81 26.43
N SER A 173 -43.14 -36.43 25.94
CA SER A 173 -44.39 -36.41 26.69
C SER A 173 -45.30 -37.61 26.43
N HIS A 174 -44.77 -38.69 25.85
CA HIS A 174 -45.42 -40.00 25.72
C HIS A 174 -44.63 -41.06 26.51
#